data_AF-A0A832LQY2-F1
#
_entry.id   AF-A0A832LQY2-F1
#
_cell.length_a   1.000
_cell.length_b   1.000
_cell.length_c   1.000
_cell.angle_alpha   90.00
_cell.angle_beta   90.00
_cell.angle_gamma   90.00
#
_symmetry.space_group_name_H-M   'P 1'
#
loop_
_entity.id
_entity.type
_entity.pdbx_description
1 polymer ?
#
loop_
_entity_poly.entity_id
_entity_poly.type
_entity_poly.pdbx_seq_one_letter_code
_entity_poly.pdbx_strand_id
1 'polypeptide(L)'
;MPTRHGLDTQDEAFEAFSARPFSVFSTMAEGKAQRGCSRGGRVVRVAAGFSVVELMIVVAIIAILAGLAIWGYRAARDASRRDTTLGTLKVLEAIAQEYHTQTGTFFGNAEVKGVQTLVRHAANVDATRTLLLGLHDAYDKANGRILDAWDREIRAYKPAGSGQRPWFWSAGKNGLDESANTNGRPVQGDDLAGETNRSM
;
A
#
# COMPACT_ATOMS: atom_id res chain seq x y z
N MET A 1 35.93 8.01 -23.79
CA MET A 1 35.39 7.50 -25.06
C MET A 1 34.66 6.19 -24.78
N PRO A 2 33.50 5.94 -25.42
CA PRO A 2 32.45 5.07 -24.91
C PRO A 2 32.33 3.74 -25.66
N THR A 3 31.70 2.74 -25.04
CA THR A 3 30.86 1.78 -25.75
C THR A 3 29.51 1.69 -25.05
N ARG A 4 28.50 2.23 -25.74
CA ARG A 4 27.07 2.09 -25.46
C ARG A 4 26.64 0.65 -25.73
N HIS A 5 25.72 0.13 -24.92
CA HIS A 5 24.57 -0.71 -25.26
C HIS A 5 23.93 -1.07 -23.91
N GLY A 6 22.79 -0.50 -23.52
CA GLY A 6 21.49 -0.70 -24.15
C GLY A 6 20.75 -1.77 -23.35
N LEU A 7 20.12 -1.37 -22.24
CA LEU A 7 19.19 -2.20 -21.47
C LEU A 7 17.91 -1.39 -21.28
N ASP A 8 17.19 -1.22 -22.39
CA ASP A 8 15.74 -1.01 -22.37
C ASP A 8 15.11 -2.32 -21.92
N THR A 9 15.05 -2.56 -20.61
CA THR A 9 14.32 -3.70 -20.01
C THR A 9 12.94 -3.24 -19.55
N GLN A 10 12.21 -2.51 -20.40
CA GLN A 10 10.81 -2.16 -20.16
C GLN A 10 9.85 -2.44 -21.34
N ASP A 11 10.35 -2.96 -22.48
CA ASP A 11 9.51 -3.32 -23.62
C ASP A 11 9.01 -4.78 -23.62
N GLU A 12 9.46 -5.61 -22.67
CA GLU A 12 9.10 -7.04 -22.61
C GLU A 12 7.72 -7.32 -21.95
N ALA A 13 7.06 -6.30 -21.39
CA ALA A 13 5.80 -6.49 -20.66
C ALA A 13 4.52 -6.38 -21.53
N PHE A 14 4.64 -5.99 -22.81
CA PHE A 14 3.48 -5.75 -23.69
C PHE A 14 3.36 -6.75 -24.86
N GLU A 15 4.37 -7.60 -25.11
CA GLU A 15 4.33 -8.60 -26.18
C GLU A 15 3.64 -9.93 -25.78
N ALA A 16 3.30 -10.10 -24.50
CA ALA A 16 2.70 -11.33 -23.98
C ALA A 16 1.16 -11.43 -24.16
N PHE A 17 0.49 -10.40 -24.68
CA PHE A 17 -0.98 -10.37 -24.81
C PHE A 17 -1.51 -10.51 -26.25
N SER A 18 -0.66 -10.49 -27.30
CA SER A 18 -1.17 -10.44 -28.69
C SER A 18 -1.13 -11.75 -29.48
N ALA A 19 -0.53 -12.84 -28.97
CA ALA A 19 -0.18 -13.98 -29.83
C ALA A 19 -0.71 -15.36 -29.37
N ARG A 20 -1.96 -15.47 -28.89
CA ARG A 20 -2.61 -16.78 -28.76
C ARG A 20 -3.99 -16.77 -29.44
N PRO A 21 -4.13 -17.25 -30.69
CA PRO A 21 -5.45 -17.51 -31.23
C PRO A 21 -6.06 -18.68 -30.45
N PHE A 22 -7.22 -18.40 -29.84
CA PHE A 22 -8.08 -19.37 -29.19
C PHE A 22 -8.53 -20.41 -30.24
N SER A 23 -7.73 -21.48 -30.42
CA SER A 23 -8.05 -22.62 -31.29
C SER A 23 -8.29 -23.84 -30.42
N VAL A 24 -9.50 -23.89 -29.87
CA VAL A 24 -10.01 -25.02 -29.11
C VAL A 24 -11.02 -25.74 -30.01
N PHE A 25 -10.76 -27.04 -30.21
CA PHE A 25 -11.52 -28.07 -30.96
C PHE A 25 -11.37 -28.15 -32.48
N SER A 26 -10.55 -29.12 -32.90
CA SER A 26 -10.82 -29.96 -34.07
C SER A 26 -10.38 -31.39 -33.77
N THR A 27 -11.35 -32.31 -33.69
CA THR A 27 -11.10 -33.74 -33.88
C THR A 27 -12.29 -34.36 -34.60
N MET A 28 -11.93 -35.24 -35.53
CA MET A 28 -12.70 -35.85 -36.61
C MET A 28 -14.00 -36.54 -36.19
N ALA A 29 -14.99 -36.51 -37.09
CA ALA A 29 -15.59 -37.74 -37.61
C ALA A 29 -16.34 -37.47 -38.92
N GLU A 30 -15.90 -38.19 -39.93
CA GLU A 30 -16.43 -38.32 -41.28
C GLU A 30 -17.70 -39.21 -41.28
N GLY A 31 -18.67 -38.96 -42.17
CA GLY A 31 -19.56 -40.04 -42.64
C GLY A 31 -21.05 -39.76 -42.83
N LYS A 32 -21.43 -39.80 -44.12
CA LYS A 32 -22.70 -40.24 -44.73
C LYS A 32 -23.88 -39.27 -44.88
N ALA A 33 -24.16 -39.05 -46.17
CA ALA A 33 -25.40 -38.55 -46.75
C ALA A 33 -26.64 -39.36 -46.33
N GLN A 34 -27.72 -38.65 -45.99
CA GLN A 34 -29.09 -39.17 -46.09
C GLN A 34 -30.06 -38.10 -46.58
N ARG A 35 -30.83 -38.50 -47.59
CA ARG A 35 -31.98 -37.80 -48.16
C ARG A 35 -33.17 -37.99 -47.22
N GLY A 36 -34.04 -36.99 -47.09
CA GLY A 36 -35.32 -37.16 -46.42
C GLY A 36 -36.08 -35.86 -46.23
N CYS A 37 -37.10 -35.64 -47.05
CA CYS A 37 -38.05 -34.55 -46.92
C CYS A 37 -39.01 -34.86 -45.75
N SER A 38 -39.17 -33.93 -44.79
CA SER A 38 -40.41 -33.82 -44.03
C SER A 38 -40.55 -32.42 -43.45
N ARG A 39 -41.68 -31.80 -43.78
CA ARG A 39 -42.11 -30.47 -43.34
C ARG A 39 -42.34 -30.48 -41.84
N GLY A 40 -41.53 -29.71 -41.11
CA GLY A 40 -41.77 -29.34 -39.73
C GLY A 40 -41.12 -27.98 -39.51
N GLY A 41 -41.93 -26.91 -39.51
CA GLY A 41 -41.46 -25.54 -39.39
C GLY A 41 -40.64 -25.36 -38.10
N ARG A 42 -39.32 -25.31 -38.24
CA ARG A 42 -38.44 -24.84 -37.18
C ARG A 42 -38.69 -23.34 -37.07
N VAL A 43 -39.43 -22.92 -36.05
CA VAL A 43 -39.50 -21.51 -35.65
C VAL A 43 -38.07 -21.10 -35.32
N VAL A 44 -37.40 -20.46 -36.27
CA VAL A 44 -36.12 -19.78 -36.02
C VAL A 44 -36.47 -18.70 -35.02
N ARG A 45 -36.13 -18.89 -33.75
CA ARG A 45 -36.18 -17.81 -32.78
C ARG A 45 -35.20 -16.76 -33.30
N VAL A 46 -35.74 -15.66 -33.81
CA VAL A 46 -34.97 -14.47 -34.15
C VAL A 46 -34.27 -14.07 -32.86
N ALA A 47 -32.95 -14.23 -32.81
CA ALA A 47 -32.18 -13.65 -31.72
C ALA A 47 -32.41 -12.15 -31.77
N ALA A 48 -33.04 -11.59 -30.73
CA ALA A 48 -33.21 -10.15 -30.61
C ALA A 48 -31.80 -9.53 -30.58
N GLY A 49 -31.44 -8.80 -31.64
CA GLY A 49 -30.20 -8.05 -31.69
C GLY A 49 -30.26 -6.89 -30.71
N PHE A 50 -29.14 -6.62 -30.04
CA PHE A 50 -29.01 -5.48 -29.13
C PHE A 50 -29.06 -4.18 -29.93
N SER A 51 -29.89 -3.22 -29.51
CA SER A 51 -29.90 -1.91 -30.16
C SER A 51 -28.63 -1.14 -29.82
N VAL A 52 -28.14 -0.32 -30.76
CA VAL A 52 -26.99 0.57 -30.51
C VAL A 52 -27.28 1.50 -29.32
N VAL A 53 -28.55 1.93 -29.18
CA VAL A 53 -29.00 2.80 -28.08
C VAL A 53 -28.92 2.09 -26.72
N GLU A 54 -29.27 0.81 -26.63
CA GLU A 54 -29.09 0.04 -25.39
C GLU A 54 -27.62 -0.02 -24.96
N LEU A 55 -26.68 -0.11 -25.91
CA LEU A 55 -25.26 -0.08 -25.57
C LEU A 55 -24.80 1.31 -25.14
N MET A 56 -25.28 2.36 -25.81
CA MET A 56 -24.91 3.74 -25.51
C MET A 56 -25.30 4.17 -24.10
N ILE A 57 -26.52 3.84 -23.65
CA ILE A 57 -26.96 4.24 -22.31
C ILE A 57 -26.20 3.49 -21.21
N VAL A 58 -25.85 2.22 -21.45
CA VAL A 58 -25.10 1.41 -20.49
C VAL A 58 -23.71 2.00 -20.27
N VAL A 59 -22.98 2.30 -21.33
CA VAL A 59 -21.65 2.90 -21.20
C VAL A 59 -21.71 4.31 -20.62
N ALA A 60 -22.77 5.08 -20.90
CA ALA A 60 -22.98 6.41 -20.32
C ALA A 60 -23.16 6.34 -18.79
N ILE A 61 -23.98 5.40 -18.30
CA ILE A 61 -24.19 5.23 -16.86
C ILE A 61 -22.90 4.74 -16.18
N ILE A 62 -22.19 3.77 -16.77
CA ILE A 62 -20.91 3.28 -16.22
C ILE A 62 -19.88 4.42 -16.13
N ALA A 63 -19.79 5.29 -17.14
CA ALA A 63 -18.87 6.42 -17.12
C ALA A 63 -19.18 7.41 -15.97
N ILE A 64 -20.46 7.69 -15.71
CA ILE A 64 -20.88 8.55 -14.59
C ILE A 64 -20.52 7.90 -13.25
N LEU A 65 -20.87 6.62 -13.05
CA LEU A 65 -20.59 5.89 -11.81
C LEU A 65 -19.07 5.79 -11.54
N ALA A 66 -18.28 5.50 -12.57
CA ALA A 66 -16.83 5.43 -12.46
C ALA A 66 -16.22 6.80 -12.11
N GLY A 67 -16.72 7.88 -12.69
CA GLY A 67 -16.27 9.24 -12.38
C GLY A 67 -16.47 9.62 -10.90
N LEU A 68 -17.63 9.28 -10.34
CA LEU A 68 -17.94 9.52 -8.93
C LEU A 68 -17.07 8.65 -7.99
N ALA A 69 -16.83 7.39 -8.37
CA ALA A 69 -16.02 6.47 -7.59
C ALA A 69 -14.57 6.97 -7.42
N ILE A 70 -13.96 7.53 -8.46
CA ILE A 70 -12.55 7.99 -8.41
C ILE A 70 -12.37 9.12 -7.40
N TRP A 71 -13.31 10.08 -7.31
CA TRP A 71 -13.17 11.20 -6.39
C TRP A 71 -13.21 10.75 -4.92
N GLY A 72 -14.18 9.91 -4.56
CA GLY A 72 -14.27 9.34 -3.22
C GLY A 72 -13.11 8.41 -2.87
N TYR A 73 -12.62 7.63 -3.85
CA TYR A 73 -11.51 6.70 -3.65
C TYR A 73 -10.21 7.38 -3.21
N ARG A 74 -9.92 8.58 -3.73
CA ARG A 74 -8.70 9.33 -3.37
C ARG A 74 -8.68 9.71 -1.89
N ALA A 75 -9.80 10.15 -1.34
CA ALA A 75 -9.91 10.47 0.08
C ALA A 75 -9.81 9.23 0.96
N ALA A 76 -10.49 8.14 0.58
CA ALA A 76 -10.43 6.87 1.30
C ALA A 76 -9.01 6.28 1.34
N ARG A 77 -8.27 6.37 0.22
CA ARG A 77 -6.87 5.89 0.17
C ARG A 77 -5.95 6.72 1.05
N ASP A 78 -6.13 8.05 1.07
CA ASP A 78 -5.36 8.93 1.94
C ASP A 78 -5.66 8.68 3.42
N ALA A 79 -6.90 8.38 3.79
CA ALA A 79 -7.27 7.97 5.15
C ALA A 79 -6.61 6.62 5.53
N SER A 80 -6.70 5.61 4.67
CA SER A 80 -6.05 4.31 4.89
C SER A 80 -4.54 4.43 5.08
N ARG A 81 -3.86 5.32 4.36
CA ARG A 81 -2.43 5.60 4.54
C ARG A 81 -2.12 6.20 5.91
N ARG A 82 -2.97 7.12 6.39
CA ARG A 82 -2.86 7.68 7.76
C ARG A 82 -3.03 6.57 8.80
N ASP A 83 -4.03 5.71 8.65
CA ASP A 83 -4.30 4.61 9.57
C ASP A 83 -3.13 3.62 9.64
N THR A 84 -2.55 3.27 8.49
CA THR A 84 -1.33 2.45 8.43
C THR A 84 -0.18 3.12 9.17
N THR A 85 0.03 4.42 8.95
CA THR A 85 1.10 5.18 9.60
C THR A 85 0.91 5.23 11.12
N LEU A 86 -0.31 5.50 11.59
CA LEU A 86 -0.65 5.49 13.02
C LEU A 86 -0.46 4.10 13.64
N GLY A 87 -0.81 3.03 12.91
CA GLY A 87 -0.54 1.65 13.32
C GLY A 87 0.96 1.39 13.54
N THR A 88 1.80 1.80 12.59
CA THR A 88 3.26 1.72 12.70
C THR A 88 3.78 2.49 13.92
N LEU A 89 3.25 3.70 14.18
CA LEU A 89 3.61 4.50 15.36
C LEU A 89 3.23 3.81 16.68
N LYS A 90 2.06 3.17 16.75
CA LYS A 90 1.62 2.40 17.94
C LYS A 90 2.53 1.21 18.21
N VAL A 91 3.00 0.52 17.18
CA VAL A 91 3.97 -0.58 17.34
C VAL A 91 5.32 -0.06 17.85
N LEU A 92 5.78 1.10 17.37
CA LEU A 92 7.01 1.74 17.87
C LEU A 92 6.89 2.15 19.34
N GLU A 93 5.75 2.69 19.75
CA GLU A 93 5.48 3.01 21.15
C GLU A 93 5.48 1.76 22.04
N ALA A 94 4.85 0.68 21.59
CA ALA A 94 4.85 -0.59 22.29
C ALA A 94 6.27 -1.16 22.44
N ILE A 95 7.10 -1.09 21.38
CA ILE A 95 8.51 -1.49 21.44
C ILE A 95 9.28 -0.64 22.46
N ALA A 96 9.04 0.67 22.49
CA ALA A 96 9.66 1.56 23.46
C ALA A 96 9.30 1.21 24.90
N GLN A 97 8.01 0.97 25.15
CA GLN A 97 7.53 0.58 26.48
C GLN A 97 8.09 -0.78 26.90
N GLU A 98 8.04 -1.77 26.03
CA GLU A 98 8.56 -3.11 26.32
C GLU A 98 10.07 -3.07 26.59
N TYR A 99 10.84 -2.30 25.80
CA TYR A 99 12.27 -2.11 26.05
C TYR A 99 12.53 -1.50 27.44
N HIS A 100 11.73 -0.51 27.84
CA HIS A 100 11.84 0.10 29.15
C HIS A 100 11.47 -0.87 30.29
N THR A 101 10.44 -1.70 30.11
CA THR A 101 10.08 -2.75 31.08
C THR A 101 11.23 -3.72 31.31
N GLN A 102 11.96 -4.09 30.25
CA GLN A 102 13.05 -5.06 30.32
C GLN A 102 14.38 -4.46 30.83
N THR A 103 14.68 -3.22 30.46
CA THR A 103 16.01 -2.61 30.72
C THR A 103 15.98 -1.49 31.78
N GLY A 104 14.80 -1.07 32.22
CA GLY A 104 14.60 0.04 33.16
C GLY A 104 14.89 1.43 32.60
N THR A 105 15.26 1.56 31.32
CA THR A 105 15.56 2.84 30.67
C THR A 105 15.04 2.88 29.24
N PHE A 106 14.65 4.06 28.75
CA PHE A 106 14.31 4.25 27.34
C PHE A 106 15.59 4.49 26.52
N PHE A 107 16.04 3.48 25.76
CA PHE A 107 17.10 3.54 24.73
C PHE A 107 18.38 4.32 25.10
N GLY A 108 18.82 4.21 26.35
CA GLY A 108 20.02 4.88 26.87
C GLY A 108 19.76 6.29 27.43
N ASN A 109 20.82 6.96 27.89
CA ASN A 109 20.73 8.24 28.60
C ASN A 109 20.93 9.47 27.69
N ALA A 110 21.42 9.26 26.46
CA ALA A 110 21.67 10.31 25.49
C ALA A 110 20.38 10.82 24.83
N GLU A 111 20.45 12.01 24.23
CA GLU A 111 19.40 12.52 23.35
C GLU A 111 19.28 11.58 22.14
N VAL A 112 18.06 11.13 21.85
CA VAL A 112 17.80 10.28 20.69
C VAL A 112 17.05 11.11 19.66
N LYS A 113 17.64 11.22 18.46
CA LYS A 113 16.98 11.76 17.27
C LYS A 113 16.90 10.65 16.23
N GLY A 114 15.69 10.24 15.90
CA GLY A 114 15.42 9.20 14.91
C GLY A 114 15.15 7.81 15.51
N VAL A 115 14.47 7.00 14.70
CA VAL A 115 13.98 5.67 15.10
C VAL A 115 15.08 4.60 15.04
N GLN A 116 16.16 4.83 14.29
CA GLN A 116 17.21 3.83 14.08
C GLN A 116 17.92 3.41 15.37
N THR A 117 18.15 4.34 16.29
CA THR A 117 18.72 4.05 17.61
C THR A 117 17.81 3.11 18.40
N LEU A 118 16.50 3.38 18.39
CA LEU A 118 15.50 2.51 19.00
C LEU A 118 15.55 1.10 18.40
N VAL A 119 15.56 0.98 17.07
CA VAL A 119 15.60 -0.32 16.38
C VAL A 119 16.85 -1.11 16.76
N ARG A 120 18.02 -0.47 16.79
CA ARG A 120 19.29 -1.13 17.18
C ARG A 120 19.25 -1.66 18.62
N HIS A 121 18.74 -0.87 19.56
CA HIS A 121 18.65 -1.28 20.95
C HIS A 121 17.56 -2.35 21.16
N ALA A 122 16.38 -2.17 20.58
CA ALA A 122 15.28 -3.12 20.62
C ALA A 122 15.65 -4.46 19.96
N ALA A 123 16.51 -4.43 18.94
CA ALA A 123 17.00 -5.65 18.31
C ALA A 123 17.92 -6.48 19.22
N ASN A 124 18.37 -5.97 20.38
CA ASN A 124 19.20 -6.72 21.34
C ASN A 124 18.40 -7.33 22.50
N VAL A 125 17.10 -7.06 22.57
CA VAL A 125 16.21 -7.56 23.63
C VAL A 125 15.17 -8.48 23.01
N ASP A 126 15.04 -9.70 23.54
CA ASP A 126 14.24 -10.74 22.89
C ASP A 126 12.74 -10.44 22.88
N ALA A 127 12.22 -9.82 23.95
CA ALA A 127 10.82 -9.41 24.00
C ALA A 127 10.45 -8.38 22.91
N THR A 128 11.35 -7.43 22.65
CA THR A 128 11.13 -6.40 21.61
C THR A 128 11.42 -6.89 20.20
N ARG A 129 12.24 -7.93 20.02
CA ARG A 129 12.48 -8.56 18.70
C ARG A 129 11.20 -9.09 18.07
N THR A 130 10.31 -9.69 18.87
CA THR A 130 9.02 -10.18 18.36
C THR A 130 8.16 -9.03 17.82
N LEU A 131 8.15 -7.89 18.52
CA LEU A 131 7.41 -6.71 18.09
C LEU A 131 8.01 -6.05 16.84
N LEU A 132 9.33 -6.09 16.67
CA LEU A 132 10.02 -5.61 15.48
C LEU A 132 9.59 -6.35 14.19
N LEU A 133 9.17 -7.62 14.29
CA LEU A 133 8.63 -8.36 13.13
C LEU A 133 7.34 -7.72 12.60
N GLY A 134 6.55 -7.08 13.46
CA GLY A 134 5.33 -6.37 13.08
C GLY A 134 5.58 -5.11 12.24
N LEU A 135 6.83 -4.63 12.17
CA LEU A 135 7.22 -3.45 11.38
C LEU A 135 7.79 -3.82 10.00
N HIS A 136 7.72 -5.09 9.57
CA HIS A 136 8.38 -5.55 8.34
C HIS A 136 8.04 -4.73 7.10
N ASP A 137 6.76 -4.44 6.90
CA ASP A 137 6.27 -3.71 5.71
C ASP A 137 6.70 -2.24 5.72
N ALA A 138 6.91 -1.67 6.90
CA ALA A 138 7.41 -0.32 7.08
C ALA A 138 8.95 -0.26 7.09
N TYR A 139 9.64 -1.39 7.20
CA TYR A 139 11.08 -1.43 7.38
C TYR A 139 11.82 -1.44 6.04
N ASP A 140 12.46 -0.31 5.73
CA ASP A 140 13.39 -0.19 4.61
C ASP A 140 14.74 -0.80 4.97
N LYS A 141 14.97 -2.02 4.47
CA LYS A 141 16.21 -2.78 4.65
C LYS A 141 17.41 -2.12 3.97
N ALA A 142 17.21 -1.33 2.92
CA ALA A 142 18.31 -0.72 2.17
C ALA A 142 18.98 0.40 2.97
N ASN A 143 18.18 1.21 3.66
CA ASN A 143 18.67 2.36 4.44
C ASN A 143 18.57 2.16 5.97
N GLY A 144 17.99 1.04 6.42
CA GLY A 144 17.77 0.74 7.84
C GLY A 144 16.76 1.67 8.51
N ARG A 145 15.79 2.19 7.75
CA ARG A 145 14.80 3.19 8.18
C ARG A 145 13.44 2.55 8.35
N ILE A 146 12.61 3.16 9.18
CA ILE A 146 11.18 2.83 9.26
C ILE A 146 10.43 3.94 8.54
N LEU A 147 9.65 3.56 7.56
CA LEU A 147 8.92 4.45 6.66
C LEU A 147 7.44 4.48 7.02
N ASP A 148 6.81 5.61 6.74
CA ASP A 148 5.37 5.77 6.77
C ASP A 148 4.73 5.33 5.44
N ALA A 149 3.40 5.46 5.34
CA ALA A 149 2.67 5.08 4.14
C ALA A 149 2.92 6.00 2.92
N TRP A 150 3.72 7.06 3.07
CA TRP A 150 4.19 7.97 2.01
C TRP A 150 5.69 7.82 1.74
N ASP A 151 6.32 6.73 2.18
CA ASP A 151 7.73 6.42 1.95
C ASP A 151 8.69 7.41 2.66
N ARG A 152 8.25 7.99 3.77
CA ARG A 152 9.03 8.96 4.55
C ARG A 152 9.44 8.38 5.88
N GLU A 153 10.66 8.70 6.31
CA GLU A 153 11.20 8.20 7.57
C GLU A 153 10.38 8.70 8.76
N ILE A 154 9.91 7.76 9.58
CA ILE A 154 9.35 8.05 10.88
C ILE A 154 10.46 8.54 11.80
N ARG A 155 10.17 9.61 12.53
CA ARG A 155 11.12 10.25 13.41
C ARG A 155 10.75 10.00 14.87
N ALA A 156 11.78 10.01 15.71
CA ALA A 156 11.65 9.87 17.14
C ALA A 156 12.45 10.95 17.83
N TYR A 157 11.98 11.37 19.00
CA TYR A 157 12.73 12.25 19.87
C TYR A 157 12.62 11.79 21.32
N LYS A 158 13.77 11.79 21.99
CA LYS A 158 13.88 11.63 23.43
C LYS A 158 14.89 12.64 23.97
N PRO A 159 14.52 13.51 24.93
CA PRO A 159 15.48 14.42 25.53
C PRO A 159 16.48 13.67 26.42
N ALA A 160 17.73 14.12 26.43
CA ALA A 160 18.79 13.55 27.28
C ALA A 160 18.44 13.66 28.77
N GLY A 161 18.85 12.68 29.58
CA GLY A 161 18.68 12.70 31.04
C GLY A 161 17.23 12.63 31.53
N SER A 162 16.25 12.60 30.63
CA SER A 162 14.85 12.42 30.97
C SER A 162 14.50 10.92 30.94
N GLY A 163 13.93 10.39 32.01
CA GLY A 163 13.21 9.10 31.99
C GLY A 163 11.88 9.19 31.23
N GLN A 164 11.71 10.23 30.40
CA GLN A 164 10.51 10.46 29.63
C GLN A 164 10.43 9.44 28.50
N ARG A 165 9.19 9.08 28.19
CA ARG A 165 8.86 8.20 27.08
C ARG A 165 9.25 8.90 25.78
N PRO A 166 9.89 8.20 24.82
CA PRO A 166 10.14 8.77 23.50
C PRO A 166 8.80 9.02 22.81
N TRP A 167 8.76 10.05 21.99
CA TRP A 167 7.62 10.28 21.11
C TRP A 167 8.03 10.10 19.66
N PHE A 168 7.07 9.63 18.87
CA PHE A 168 7.23 9.25 17.47
C PHE A 168 6.26 10.05 16.61
N TRP A 169 6.68 10.44 15.42
CA TRP A 169 5.82 11.14 14.46
C TRP A 169 6.23 10.85 13.01
N SER A 170 5.26 11.03 12.11
CA SER A 170 5.45 11.05 10.66
C SER A 170 5.20 12.46 10.13
N ALA A 171 5.99 12.86 9.13
CA ALA A 171 5.79 14.12 8.40
C ALA A 171 4.55 14.11 7.49
N GLY A 172 3.90 12.94 7.33
CA GLY A 172 2.67 12.75 6.57
C GLY A 172 2.83 13.05 5.07
N LYS A 173 1.70 13.30 4.39
CA LYS A 173 1.62 13.56 2.93
C LYS A 173 2.40 14.81 2.48
N ASN A 174 2.45 15.85 3.31
CA ASN A 174 3.08 17.14 3.01
C ASN A 174 4.60 17.12 3.23
N GLY A 175 5.11 16.37 4.22
CA GLY A 175 6.55 16.18 4.40
C GLY A 175 7.26 17.40 4.94
N LEU A 176 6.47 18.35 5.43
CA LEU A 176 6.96 19.55 6.08
C LEU A 176 7.15 19.19 7.55
N ASP A 177 8.40 18.97 7.95
CA ASP A 177 8.75 18.67 9.34
C ASP A 177 9.74 19.67 9.94
N GLU A 178 9.19 20.63 10.68
CA GLU A 178 9.94 21.51 11.57
C GLU A 178 10.30 20.83 12.90
N SER A 179 10.66 19.55 12.85
CA SER A 179 10.93 18.78 14.08
C SER A 179 12.30 19.08 14.68
N ALA A 180 13.23 19.61 13.88
CA ALA A 180 14.58 19.98 14.32
C ALA A 180 14.58 21.20 15.27
N ASN A 181 13.59 22.09 15.13
CA ASN A 181 13.43 23.34 15.87
C ASN A 181 12.40 23.25 17.01
N THR A 182 11.72 22.12 17.18
CA THR A 182 10.59 21.94 18.12
C THR A 182 10.82 20.82 19.13
N ASN A 183 12.08 20.49 19.40
CA ASN A 183 12.46 19.33 20.22
C ASN A 183 11.74 18.05 19.76
N GLY A 184 11.47 17.87 18.46
CA GLY A 184 10.73 16.72 17.96
C GLY A 184 9.21 16.82 18.02
N ARG A 185 8.59 17.96 18.35
CA ARG A 185 7.14 18.14 18.20
C ARG A 185 6.80 18.53 16.77
N PRO A 186 6.21 17.66 15.94
CA PRO A 186 5.88 18.04 14.57
C PRO A 186 4.94 19.25 14.54
N VAL A 187 5.25 20.26 13.72
CA VAL A 187 4.32 21.36 13.42
C VAL A 187 3.17 20.86 12.54
N GLN A 188 3.43 19.85 11.71
CA GLN A 188 2.47 19.22 10.82
C GLN A 188 2.82 17.73 10.66
N GLY A 189 1.80 16.87 10.49
CA GLY A 189 2.00 15.44 10.32
C GLY A 189 1.00 14.59 11.11
N ASP A 190 1.28 13.29 11.20
CA ASP A 190 0.52 12.34 12.01
C ASP A 190 1.38 11.91 13.22
N ASP A 191 0.80 12.04 14.40
CA ASP A 191 1.37 11.67 15.69
C ASP A 191 0.29 11.07 16.60
N LEU A 192 0.71 10.31 17.62
CA LEU A 192 -0.21 9.63 18.54
C LEU A 192 -0.93 10.61 19.49
N ALA A 193 -0.30 11.75 19.78
CA ALA A 193 -0.91 12.80 20.59
C ALA A 193 -2.06 13.51 19.84
N GLY A 194 -1.89 13.75 18.53
CA GLY A 194 -2.93 14.32 17.68
C GLY A 194 -4.10 13.38 17.41
N GLU A 195 -3.88 12.06 17.36
CA GLU A 195 -4.96 11.06 17.24
C GLU A 195 -5.93 11.13 18.44
N THR A 196 -5.39 11.25 19.66
CA THR A 196 -6.19 11.36 20.89
C THR A 196 -7.13 12.59 20.88
N ASN A 197 -6.70 13.69 20.26
CA ASN A 197 -7.47 14.94 20.18
C ASN A 197 -8.49 14.95 19.01
N ARG A 198 -8.40 14.02 18.05
CA ARG A 198 -9.39 13.89 16.95
C ARG A 198 -10.56 12.95 17.30
N SER A 199 -10.44 12.18 18.38
CA SER A 199 -11.43 11.21 18.86
C SER A 199 -12.34 11.72 20.00
N MET A 200 -12.20 12.98 20.40
CA MET A 200 -13.11 13.69 21.31
C MET A 200 -14.01 14.66 20.53
#